data_AF-A0A668AJ72-F1
#
_entry.id   AF-A0A668AJ72-F1
#
_cell.length_a   1.000
_cell.length_b   1.000
_cell.length_c   1.000
_cell.angle_alpha   90.00
_cell.angle_beta   90.00
_cell.angle_gamma   90.00
#
_symmetry.space_group_name_H-M   'P 1'
#
loop_
_entity.id
_entity.type
_entity.pdbx_description
1 polymer ?
#
loop_
_entity_poly.entity_id
_entity_poly.type
_entity_poly.pdbx_seq_one_letter_code
_entity_poly.pdbx_strand_id
1 'polypeptide(L)'
;MEVDGMDHMEMGESKGGSGLRQYYLSKIEELQLTVNEKSQNLRRLQAQRNELNAKVRLLREELQLLQEQGSYVGEVVRVMDKKKVLVKVHPEGKFVVDVDKNIDINDVTPNCRVALRNDSYTLHKILPNKVDPLVSLMMVEKVPDSTYEMIGGLDKQIKEIKEVIELPVKHPELFEALGIAQPKTVRCRGRCWSCSINWMASRPPRTSR
;
A
#
# COMPACT_ATOMS: atom_id res chain seq x y z
N MET A 1 52.91 -19.81 1.65
CA MET A 1 53.46 -19.50 2.99
C MET A 1 52.57 -20.26 3.95
N GLU A 2 52.95 -21.38 4.55
CA GLU A 2 54.20 -22.11 4.72
C GLU A 2 53.84 -23.62 4.72
N VAL A 3 54.69 -24.47 4.16
CA VAL A 3 54.95 -25.80 4.73
C VAL A 3 56.42 -26.11 4.47
N ASP A 4 57.11 -26.32 5.58
CA ASP A 4 58.54 -26.56 5.74
C ASP A 4 59.04 -27.87 5.13
N GLY A 5 60.32 -27.84 4.73
CA GLY A 5 61.37 -28.64 5.35
C GLY A 5 61.30 -30.16 5.30
N MET A 6 62.24 -30.72 4.53
CA MET A 6 62.92 -32.03 4.66
C MET A 6 62.07 -33.31 4.71
N ASP A 7 62.33 -34.19 3.72
CA ASP A 7 62.78 -35.55 4.02
C ASP A 7 63.61 -36.10 2.85
N HIS A 8 64.93 -35.95 2.95
CA HIS A 8 65.88 -36.82 2.26
C HIS A 8 65.98 -38.11 3.07
N MET A 9 65.43 -39.21 2.54
CA MET A 9 65.75 -40.55 3.03
C MET A 9 66.05 -41.46 1.84
N GLU A 10 67.33 -41.55 1.48
CA GLU A 10 67.83 -42.66 0.66
C GLU A 10 67.68 -43.96 1.44
N MET A 11 66.94 -44.92 0.88
CA MET A 11 66.88 -46.29 1.37
C MET A 11 67.16 -47.25 0.21
N GLY A 12 68.21 -48.05 0.41
CA GLY A 12 68.80 -48.95 -0.57
C GLY A 12 67.84 -49.97 -1.20
N GLU A 13 68.20 -50.37 -2.42
CA GLU A 13 67.46 -51.29 -3.28
C GLU A 13 67.46 -52.73 -2.75
N SER A 14 66.34 -53.18 -2.20
CA SER A 14 65.98 -54.61 -2.18
C SER A 14 65.14 -54.92 -3.44
N LYS A 15 65.75 -55.59 -4.43
CA LYS A 15 65.16 -55.88 -5.76
C LYS A 15 63.94 -56.83 -5.77
N GLY A 16 63.45 -57.28 -4.62
CA GLY A 16 62.23 -58.10 -4.49
C GLY A 16 60.92 -57.32 -4.23
N GLY A 17 60.99 -56.01 -4.01
CA GLY A 17 59.84 -55.19 -3.61
C GLY A 17 59.23 -54.29 -4.69
N SER A 18 59.79 -54.26 -5.91
CA SER A 18 59.41 -53.27 -6.93
C SER A 18 57.94 -53.41 -7.38
N GLY A 19 57.44 -54.64 -7.51
CA GLY A 19 56.05 -54.91 -7.90
C GLY A 19 55.03 -54.50 -6.83
N LEU A 20 55.28 -54.82 -5.56
CA LEU A 20 54.42 -54.36 -4.45
C LEU A 20 54.47 -52.83 -4.30
N ARG A 21 55.66 -52.24 -4.42
CA ARG A 21 55.83 -50.78 -4.34
C ARG A 21 55.08 -50.07 -5.47
N GLN A 22 55.11 -50.63 -6.69
CA GLN A 22 54.33 -50.11 -7.83
C GLN A 22 52.81 -50.20 -7.58
N TYR A 23 52.32 -51.31 -7.00
CA TYR A 23 50.91 -51.47 -6.65
C TYR A 23 50.43 -50.45 -5.62
N TYR A 24 51.21 -50.21 -4.56
CA TYR A 24 50.87 -49.20 -3.56
C TYR A 24 50.93 -47.78 -4.14
N LEU A 25 51.89 -47.49 -5.02
CA LEU A 25 51.95 -46.20 -5.73
C LEU A 25 50.71 -45.96 -6.59
N SER A 26 50.30 -46.96 -7.41
CA SER A 26 49.07 -46.84 -8.21
C SER A 26 47.83 -46.69 -7.34
N LYS A 27 47.79 -47.35 -6.17
CA LYS A 27 46.66 -47.23 -5.25
C LYS A 27 46.61 -45.87 -4.55
N ILE A 28 47.76 -45.30 -4.21
CA ILE A 28 47.86 -43.94 -3.65
C ILE A 28 47.36 -42.93 -4.68
N GLU A 29 47.76 -43.06 -5.94
CA GLU A 29 47.35 -42.16 -7.03
C GLU A 29 45.83 -42.22 -7.28
N GLU A 30 45.23 -43.42 -7.29
CA GLU A 30 43.78 -43.63 -7.40
C GLU A 30 43.02 -43.01 -6.21
N LEU A 31 43.53 -43.19 -4.98
CA LEU A 31 42.94 -42.59 -3.79
C LEU A 31 43.07 -41.06 -3.79
N GLN A 32 44.19 -40.53 -4.25
CA GLN A 32 44.41 -39.08 -4.41
C GLN A 32 43.44 -38.49 -5.44
N LEU A 33 43.21 -39.16 -6.57
CA LEU A 33 42.19 -38.78 -7.56
C LEU A 33 40.80 -38.73 -6.93
N THR A 34 40.44 -39.78 -6.18
CA THR A 34 39.14 -39.86 -5.48
C THR A 34 38.96 -38.74 -4.45
N VAL A 35 40.02 -38.41 -3.70
CA VAL A 35 40.02 -37.28 -2.75
C VAL A 35 39.83 -35.96 -3.50
N ASN A 36 40.51 -35.79 -4.63
CA ASN A 36 40.39 -34.58 -5.45
C ASN A 36 38.97 -34.39 -5.98
N GLU A 37 38.35 -35.43 -6.54
CA GLU A 37 36.96 -35.39 -7.01
C GLU A 37 35.98 -35.04 -5.87
N LYS A 38 36.12 -35.69 -4.71
CA LYS A 38 35.30 -35.40 -3.54
C LYS A 38 35.50 -33.96 -3.05
N SER A 39 36.72 -33.45 -3.08
CA SER A 39 37.02 -32.07 -2.69
C SER A 39 36.39 -31.04 -3.64
N GLN A 40 36.40 -31.31 -4.95
CA GLN A 40 35.71 -30.47 -5.94
C GLN A 40 34.19 -30.49 -5.75
N ASN A 41 33.63 -31.68 -5.49
CA ASN A 41 32.21 -31.84 -5.19
C ASN A 41 31.81 -31.10 -3.91
N LEU A 42 32.61 -31.19 -2.84
CA LEU A 42 32.40 -30.43 -1.61
C LEU A 42 32.45 -28.93 -1.86
N ARG A 43 33.40 -28.44 -2.65
CA ARG A 43 33.51 -27.02 -3.00
C ARG A 43 32.30 -26.53 -3.78
N ARG A 44 31.79 -27.33 -4.72
CA ARG A 44 30.56 -27.03 -5.47
C ARG A 44 29.35 -26.94 -4.55
N LEU A 45 29.19 -27.92 -3.65
CA LEU A 45 28.08 -27.94 -2.69
C LEU A 45 28.16 -26.79 -1.67
N GLN A 46 29.37 -26.45 -1.20
CA GLN A 46 29.59 -25.28 -0.34
C GLN A 46 29.23 -23.98 -1.05
N ALA A 47 29.57 -23.83 -2.33
CA ALA A 47 29.18 -22.67 -3.12
C ALA A 47 27.65 -22.54 -3.22
N GLN A 48 26.94 -23.63 -3.53
CA GLN A 48 25.47 -23.65 -3.57
C GLN A 48 24.84 -23.32 -2.21
N ARG A 49 25.38 -23.86 -1.13
CA ARG A 49 24.93 -23.57 0.24
C ARG A 49 25.14 -22.10 0.59
N ASN A 50 26.28 -21.52 0.21
CA ASN A 50 26.56 -20.10 0.47
C ASN A 50 25.63 -19.19 -0.34
N GLU A 51 25.33 -19.54 -1.59
CA GLU A 51 24.35 -18.81 -2.41
C GLU A 51 22.95 -18.86 -1.80
N LEU A 52 22.49 -20.04 -1.39
CA LEU A 52 21.19 -20.21 -0.72
C LEU A 52 21.13 -19.42 0.60
N ASN A 53 22.20 -19.46 1.40
CA ASN A 53 22.26 -18.68 2.63
C ASN A 53 22.24 -17.16 2.37
N ALA A 54 22.84 -16.69 1.27
CA ALA A 54 22.75 -15.28 0.89
C ALA A 54 21.30 -14.90 0.53
N LYS A 55 20.58 -15.75 -0.22
CA LYS A 55 19.15 -15.54 -0.54
C LYS A 55 18.28 -15.54 0.72
N VAL A 56 18.50 -16.49 1.63
CA VAL A 56 17.79 -16.56 2.92
C VAL A 56 18.04 -15.29 3.74
N ARG A 57 19.27 -14.75 3.73
CA ARG A 57 19.59 -13.50 4.42
C ARG A 57 18.79 -12.32 3.84
N LEU A 58 18.75 -12.17 2.52
CA LEU A 58 18.00 -11.11 1.85
C LEU A 58 16.50 -11.21 2.13
N LEU A 59 15.92 -12.41 1.99
CA LEU A 59 14.49 -12.62 2.26
C LEU A 59 14.14 -12.37 3.73
N ARG A 60 15.05 -12.69 4.66
CA ARG A 60 14.86 -12.36 6.08
C ARG A 60 14.90 -10.86 6.34
N GLU A 61 15.75 -10.12 5.64
CA GLU A 61 15.84 -8.66 5.73
C GLU A 61 14.58 -7.99 5.15
N GLU A 62 14.08 -8.46 4.00
CA GLU A 62 12.80 -8.02 3.44
C GLU A 62 11.62 -8.33 4.38
N LEU A 63 11.61 -9.53 4.95
CA LEU A 63 10.58 -9.92 5.92
C LEU A 63 10.64 -9.04 7.17
N GLN A 64 11.83 -8.67 7.63
CA GLN A 64 12.01 -7.78 8.78
C GLN A 64 11.41 -6.39 8.53
N LEU A 65 11.56 -5.85 7.32
CA LEU A 65 10.93 -4.58 6.92
C LEU A 65 9.40 -4.69 6.88
N LEU A 66 8.86 -5.82 6.41
CA LEU A 66 7.42 -6.10 6.44
C LEU A 66 6.88 -6.37 7.85
N GLN A 67 7.73 -6.89 8.73
CA GLN A 67 7.43 -7.18 10.14
C GLN A 67 7.53 -5.93 11.02
N GLU A 68 7.88 -4.76 10.46
CA GLU A 68 7.70 -3.49 11.16
C GLU A 68 6.27 -3.41 11.71
N GLN A 69 6.18 -3.21 13.03
CA GLN A 69 4.90 -3.18 13.74
C GLN A 69 3.98 -2.15 13.12
N GLY A 70 2.68 -2.46 13.08
CA GLY A 70 1.67 -1.62 12.46
C GLY A 70 1.78 -0.14 12.86
N SER A 71 1.56 0.75 11.89
CA SER A 71 1.54 2.18 12.12
C SER A 71 0.44 2.58 13.11
N TYR A 72 0.75 3.51 14.01
CA TYR A 72 -0.25 4.09 14.90
C TYR A 72 -1.21 4.97 14.09
N VAL A 73 -2.49 4.89 14.43
CA VAL A 73 -3.51 5.74 13.80
C VAL A 73 -3.82 6.90 14.73
N GLY A 74 -3.70 8.12 14.22
CA GLY A 74 -4.00 9.34 14.95
C GLY A 74 -4.92 10.27 14.17
N GLU A 75 -5.45 11.26 14.87
CA GLU A 75 -6.22 12.37 14.30
C GLU A 75 -5.43 13.67 14.42
N VAL A 76 -5.33 14.43 13.33
CA VAL A 76 -4.67 15.73 13.36
C VAL A 76 -5.56 16.72 14.11
N VAL A 77 -5.09 17.28 15.23
CA VAL A 77 -5.83 18.33 15.95
C VAL A 77 -5.56 19.69 15.32
N ARG A 78 -4.28 19.97 15.06
CA ARG A 78 -3.85 21.27 14.53
C ARG A 78 -2.46 21.16 13.90
N VAL A 79 -2.29 21.75 12.73
CA VAL A 79 -0.96 22.00 12.16
C VAL A 79 -0.33 23.19 12.89
N MET A 80 0.90 23.06 13.39
CA MET A 80 1.59 24.17 14.06
C MET A 80 2.51 24.89 13.08
N ASP A 81 3.46 24.17 12.49
CA ASP A 81 4.48 24.70 11.59
C ASP A 81 4.67 23.79 10.36
N LYS A 82 5.50 24.23 9.41
CA LYS A 82 5.82 23.50 8.17
C LYS A 82 6.35 22.07 8.38
N LYS A 83 6.90 21.78 9.56
CA LYS A 83 7.47 20.46 9.88
C LYS A 83 6.78 19.78 11.07
N LYS A 84 5.94 20.49 11.82
CA LYS A 84 5.39 20.01 13.09
C LYS A 84 3.87 20.05 13.10
N VAL A 85 3.27 18.92 13.43
CA VAL A 85 1.82 18.75 13.49
C VAL A 85 1.45 18.17 14.85
N LEU A 86 0.35 18.65 15.43
CA LEU A 86 -0.21 18.10 16.65
C LEU A 86 -1.20 16.99 16.28
N VAL A 87 -0.86 15.76 16.63
CA VAL A 87 -1.70 14.58 16.42
C VAL A 87 -2.18 14.05 17.76
N LYS A 88 -3.44 13.64 17.82
CA LYS A 88 -4.01 12.90 18.94
C LYS A 88 -4.02 11.41 18.58
N VAL A 89 -3.26 10.62 19.33
CA VAL A 89 -3.22 9.16 19.21
C VAL A 89 -3.98 8.58 20.40
N HIS A 90 -4.96 7.72 20.15
CA HIS A 90 -5.64 6.97 21.20
C HIS A 90 -4.92 5.63 21.38
N PRO A 91 -4.50 5.20 22.58
CA PRO A 91 -4.79 5.73 23.92
C PRO A 91 -3.77 6.74 24.50
N GLU A 92 -2.65 6.98 23.82
CA GLU A 92 -1.45 7.61 24.41
C GLU A 92 -1.50 9.15 24.58
N GLY A 93 -2.50 9.85 24.02
CA GLY A 93 -2.71 11.28 24.23
C GLY A 93 -2.34 12.15 23.02
N LYS A 94 -1.80 13.35 23.26
CA LYS A 94 -1.46 14.33 22.21
C LYS A 94 0.05 14.39 22.03
N PHE A 95 0.52 14.24 20.80
CA PHE A 95 1.93 14.28 20.44
C PHE A 95 2.19 15.32 19.36
N VAL A 96 3.32 15.99 19.47
CA VAL A 96 3.87 16.81 18.39
C VAL A 96 4.72 15.89 17.54
N VAL A 97 4.31 15.69 16.29
CA VAL A 97 4.99 14.80 15.35
C VAL A 97 5.62 15.59 14.23
N ASP A 98 6.75 15.09 13.74
CA ASP A 98 7.39 15.60 12.56
C ASP A 98 6.74 15.02 11.29
N VAL A 99 6.56 15.88 10.29
CA VAL A 99 6.02 15.50 8.97
C VAL A 99 7.14 14.86 8.15
N ASP A 100 6.87 13.69 7.55
CA ASP A 100 7.80 13.05 6.64
C ASP A 100 7.97 13.86 5.35
N LYS A 101 9.12 13.73 4.69
CA LYS A 101 9.46 14.45 3.46
C LYS A 101 8.52 14.11 2.30
N ASN A 102 7.81 13.00 2.39
CA ASN A 102 6.92 12.50 1.36
C ASN A 102 5.52 13.12 1.36
N ILE A 103 5.20 14.02 2.31
CA ILE A 103 3.85 14.61 2.44
C ILE A 103 3.94 16.14 2.54
N ASP A 104 3.14 16.81 1.73
CA ASP A 104 3.00 18.27 1.72
C ASP A 104 1.93 18.75 2.70
N ILE A 105 2.17 19.90 3.33
CA ILE A 105 1.33 20.52 4.36
C ILE A 105 -0.08 20.86 3.85
N ASN A 106 -0.25 20.99 2.54
CA ASN A 106 -1.53 21.37 1.92
C ASN A 106 -2.59 20.27 2.02
N ASP A 107 -2.17 19.00 2.04
CA ASP A 107 -3.10 17.87 2.11
C ASP A 107 -3.52 17.57 3.56
N VAL A 108 -2.82 18.16 4.54
CA VAL A 108 -3.08 17.94 5.95
C VAL A 108 -4.16 18.90 6.43
N THR A 109 -5.42 18.49 6.29
CA THR A 109 -6.52 19.20 6.96
C THR A 109 -6.64 18.75 8.44
N PRO A 110 -6.97 19.67 9.37
CA PRO A 110 -7.28 19.29 10.74
C PRO A 110 -8.49 18.34 10.75
N ASN A 111 -8.52 17.40 11.68
CA ASN A 111 -9.41 16.24 11.75
C ASN A 111 -9.19 15.14 10.68
N CYS A 112 -8.18 15.24 9.82
CA CYS A 112 -7.79 14.08 9.01
C CYS A 112 -7.20 12.97 9.88
N ARG A 113 -7.46 11.75 9.43
CA ARG A 113 -6.89 10.53 10.00
C ARG A 113 -5.52 10.29 9.38
N VAL A 114 -4.51 10.10 10.21
CA VAL A 114 -3.11 9.96 9.78
C VAL A 114 -2.48 8.71 10.37
N ALA A 115 -1.55 8.12 9.62
CA ALA A 115 -0.74 6.99 10.04
C ALA A 115 0.64 7.49 10.47
N LEU A 116 1.07 7.09 11.66
CA LEU A 116 2.35 7.42 12.27
C LEU A 116 3.23 6.18 12.30
N ARG A 117 4.54 6.37 12.05
CA ARG A 117 5.54 5.29 12.18
C ARG A 117 5.71 4.89 13.65
N ASN A 118 6.01 3.62 13.90
CA ASN A 118 6.09 3.06 15.26
C ASN A 118 7.33 3.52 16.07
N ASP A 119 8.42 3.88 15.41
CA ASP A 119 9.74 4.11 15.99
C ASP A 119 9.96 5.59 16.37
N SER A 120 9.36 6.49 15.58
CA SER A 120 9.67 7.91 15.55
C SER A 120 8.41 8.78 15.60
N TYR A 121 7.22 8.16 15.62
CA TYR A 121 5.93 8.85 15.50
C TYR A 121 5.86 9.80 14.30
N THR A 122 6.68 9.60 13.26
CA THR A 122 6.69 10.43 12.05
C THR A 122 5.43 10.20 11.22
N LEU A 123 4.89 11.26 10.63
CA LEU A 123 3.69 11.18 9.81
C LEU A 123 4.01 10.48 8.49
N HIS A 124 3.54 9.24 8.31
CA HIS A 124 3.87 8.40 7.16
C HIS A 124 2.89 8.54 5.99
N LYS A 125 1.58 8.58 6.29
CA LYS A 125 0.52 8.67 5.27
C LYS A 125 -0.79 9.20 5.84
N ILE A 126 -1.54 9.95 5.05
CA ILE A 126 -2.91 10.34 5.35
C ILE A 126 -3.85 9.20 4.94
N LEU A 127 -4.75 8.80 5.84
CA LEU A 127 -5.75 7.78 5.60
C LEU A 127 -7.08 8.44 5.23
N PRO A 128 -7.82 7.92 4.24
CA PRO A 128 -9.16 8.43 3.95
C PRO A 128 -10.07 8.29 5.18
N ASN A 129 -10.97 9.26 5.32
CA ASN A 129 -11.98 9.23 6.37
C ASN A 129 -12.88 8.02 6.16
N LYS A 130 -13.17 7.30 7.26
CA LYS A 130 -14.09 6.18 7.26
C LYS A 130 -15.49 6.75 7.10
N VAL A 131 -16.05 6.68 5.89
CA VAL A 131 -17.50 6.81 5.70
C VAL A 131 -18.14 5.50 6.13
N ASP A 132 -19.21 5.58 6.91
CA ASP A 132 -19.94 4.39 7.30
C ASP A 132 -20.52 3.70 6.06
N PRO A 133 -20.49 2.35 6.01
CA PRO A 133 -21.05 1.63 4.88
C PRO A 133 -22.53 1.95 4.67
N LEU A 134 -23.25 2.34 5.73
CA LEU A 134 -24.64 2.80 5.62
C LEU A 134 -24.79 4.06 4.75
N VAL A 135 -23.88 5.02 4.86
CA VAL A 135 -23.87 6.23 4.01
C VAL A 135 -23.37 5.88 2.61
N SER A 136 -22.46 4.92 2.50
CA SER A 136 -22.02 4.42 1.21
C SER A 136 -23.13 3.70 0.44
N LEU A 137 -24.08 3.06 1.13
CA LEU A 137 -25.31 2.49 0.55
C LEU A 137 -26.31 3.57 0.11
N MET A 138 -26.18 4.81 0.59
CA MET A 138 -26.98 5.95 0.14
C MET A 138 -26.38 6.64 -1.10
N MET A 139 -25.16 6.29 -1.52
CA MET A 139 -24.62 6.74 -2.80
C MET A 139 -25.32 5.98 -3.92
N VAL A 140 -26.08 6.71 -4.73
CA VAL A 140 -26.90 6.16 -5.81
C VAL A 140 -25.96 5.68 -6.94
N GLU A 141 -25.68 4.37 -7.01
CA GLU A 141 -24.86 3.79 -8.08
C GLU A 141 -25.57 3.77 -9.43
N LYS A 142 -26.90 3.70 -9.45
CA LYS A 142 -27.69 3.72 -10.68
C LYS A 142 -28.97 4.49 -10.48
N VAL A 143 -29.10 5.51 -11.30
CA VAL A 143 -30.23 6.40 -11.27
C VAL A 143 -31.26 5.86 -12.27
N PRO A 144 -32.44 5.36 -11.85
CA PRO A 144 -33.43 4.80 -12.77
C PRO A 144 -33.88 5.84 -13.79
N ASP A 145 -33.94 5.46 -15.08
CA ASP A 145 -34.42 6.29 -16.18
C ASP A 145 -35.94 6.50 -16.10
N SER A 146 -36.34 7.30 -15.13
CA SER A 146 -37.72 7.69 -14.87
C SER A 146 -38.06 8.93 -15.70
N THR A 147 -38.92 8.78 -16.72
CA THR A 147 -39.36 9.87 -17.59
C THR A 147 -40.53 10.62 -16.96
N TYR A 148 -40.47 11.96 -16.86
CA TYR A 148 -41.54 12.78 -16.26
C TYR A 148 -42.93 12.60 -16.89
N GLU A 149 -43.00 11.97 -18.06
CA GLU A 149 -44.23 11.58 -18.77
C GLU A 149 -45.04 10.52 -18.00
N MET A 150 -44.41 9.76 -17.10
CA MET A 150 -45.08 8.77 -16.26
C MET A 150 -45.76 9.39 -15.02
N ILE A 151 -45.52 10.67 -14.70
CA ILE A 151 -46.17 11.37 -13.59
C ILE A 151 -47.36 12.17 -14.15
N GLY A 152 -48.55 11.58 -14.11
CA GLY A 152 -49.79 12.27 -14.52
C GLY A 152 -50.31 13.28 -13.51
N GLY A 153 -50.89 14.39 -13.99
CA GLY A 153 -51.71 15.31 -13.19
C GLY A 153 -50.99 16.40 -12.38
N LEU A 154 -49.65 16.50 -12.49
CA LEU A 154 -48.82 17.43 -11.71
C LEU A 154 -47.89 18.31 -12.57
N ASP A 155 -48.28 18.62 -13.81
CA ASP A 155 -47.43 19.34 -14.78
C ASP A 155 -46.98 20.73 -14.31
N LYS A 156 -47.82 21.44 -13.56
CA LYS A 156 -47.49 22.78 -13.02
C LYS A 156 -46.33 22.68 -12.04
N GLN A 157 -46.41 21.72 -11.12
CA GLN A 157 -45.39 21.53 -10.09
C GLN A 157 -44.11 20.90 -10.65
N ILE A 158 -44.21 20.04 -11.67
CA ILE A 158 -43.02 19.51 -12.37
C ILE A 158 -42.24 20.63 -13.05
N LYS A 159 -42.91 21.62 -13.67
CA LYS A 159 -42.26 22.79 -14.26
C LYS A 159 -41.54 23.65 -13.22
N GLU A 160 -42.21 23.96 -12.11
CA GLU A 160 -41.61 24.70 -10.98
C GLU A 160 -40.36 24.00 -10.44
N ILE A 161 -40.41 22.67 -10.26
CA ILE A 161 -39.27 21.89 -9.76
C ILE A 161 -38.11 21.85 -10.77
N LYS A 162 -38.41 21.73 -12.07
CA LYS A 162 -37.39 21.78 -13.13
C LYS A 162 -36.67 23.11 -13.16
N GLU A 163 -37.40 24.22 -13.04
CA GLU A 163 -36.80 25.55 -12.99
C GLU A 163 -35.94 25.75 -11.74
N VAL A 164 -36.38 25.26 -10.58
CA VAL A 164 -35.62 25.45 -9.32
C VAL A 164 -34.40 24.53 -9.23
N ILE A 165 -34.43 23.32 -9.80
CA ILE A 165 -33.32 22.35 -9.70
C ILE A 165 -32.40 22.41 -10.93
N GLU A 166 -32.92 22.45 -12.16
CA GLU A 166 -32.07 22.37 -13.35
C GLU A 166 -31.40 23.71 -13.70
N LEU A 167 -32.07 24.85 -13.43
CA LEU A 167 -31.53 26.18 -13.75
C LEU A 167 -30.24 26.52 -13.00
N PRO A 168 -30.14 26.34 -11.66
CA PRO A 168 -28.89 26.62 -10.95
C PRO A 168 -27.77 25.64 -11.28
N VAL A 169 -28.11 24.40 -11.66
CA VAL A 169 -27.12 23.36 -11.99
C VAL A 169 -26.54 23.56 -13.39
N LYS A 170 -27.36 23.98 -14.36
CA LYS A 170 -26.91 24.18 -15.75
C LYS A 170 -26.21 25.52 -15.98
N HIS A 171 -26.63 26.58 -15.27
CA HIS A 171 -26.14 27.93 -15.50
C HIS A 171 -25.85 28.68 -14.19
N PRO A 172 -24.79 28.28 -13.46
CA PRO A 172 -24.39 28.98 -12.23
C PRO A 172 -23.97 30.44 -12.49
N GLU A 173 -23.42 30.73 -13.67
CA GLU A 173 -22.94 32.06 -14.08
C GLU A 173 -24.05 33.12 -14.08
N LEU A 174 -25.28 32.75 -14.43
CA LEU A 174 -26.44 33.67 -14.40
C LEU A 174 -26.76 34.14 -12.98
N PHE A 175 -26.56 33.27 -11.98
CA PHE A 175 -26.81 33.60 -10.57
C PHE A 175 -25.69 34.45 -9.97
N GLU A 176 -24.45 34.23 -10.40
CA GLU A 176 -23.30 35.05 -10.00
C GLU A 176 -23.38 36.46 -10.60
N ALA A 177 -23.78 36.59 -11.87
CA ALA A 177 -23.97 37.89 -12.52
C ALA A 177 -25.14 38.71 -11.92
N LEU A 178 -26.19 38.03 -11.45
CA LEU A 178 -27.32 38.66 -10.77
C LEU A 178 -27.08 38.90 -9.27
N GLY A 179 -26.02 38.32 -8.69
CA GLY A 179 -25.70 38.42 -7.26
C GLY A 179 -26.73 37.75 -6.34
N ILE A 180 -27.55 36.84 -6.87
CA ILE A 180 -28.60 36.16 -6.10
C ILE A 180 -28.08 34.78 -5.67
N ALA A 181 -28.22 34.47 -4.37
CA ALA A 181 -27.85 33.16 -3.85
C ALA A 181 -28.78 32.07 -4.41
N GLN A 182 -28.20 31.00 -4.97
CA GLN A 182 -28.95 29.85 -5.45
C GLN A 182 -29.75 29.21 -4.31
N PRO A 183 -31.03 28.82 -4.53
CA PRO A 183 -31.82 28.16 -3.51
C PRO A 183 -31.27 26.75 -3.22
N LYS A 184 -30.81 26.51 -1.99
CA LYS A 184 -30.09 25.26 -1.61
C LYS A 184 -31.01 24.07 -1.28
N THR A 185 -32.26 24.31 -0.93
CA THR A 185 -33.20 23.26 -0.51
C THR A 185 -34.65 23.62 -0.85
N VAL A 186 -35.37 22.71 -1.52
CA VAL A 186 -36.81 22.84 -1.77
C VAL A 186 -37.57 22.06 -0.70
N ARG A 187 -38.36 22.75 0.12
CA ARG A 187 -39.23 22.10 1.13
C ARG A 187 -40.63 21.89 0.56
N CYS A 188 -40.91 20.68 0.08
CA CYS A 188 -42.25 20.29 -0.32
C CYS A 188 -43.09 19.92 0.93
N ARG A 189 -44.24 20.57 1.15
CA ARG A 189 -45.21 20.20 2.20
C ARG A 189 -46.51 19.70 1.56
N GLY A 190 -46.77 18.40 1.62
CA GLY A 190 -48.03 17.80 1.16
C GLY A 190 -48.14 16.31 1.48
N ARG A 191 -49.35 15.86 1.89
CA ARG A 191 -49.64 14.47 2.33
C ARG A 191 -49.54 13.40 1.24
N CYS A 192 -49.53 13.78 -0.05
CA CYS A 192 -49.53 12.86 -1.19
C CYS A 192 -48.15 12.73 -1.90
N TRP A 193 -47.13 13.45 -1.41
CA TRP A 193 -45.92 13.74 -2.20
C TRP A 193 -44.68 12.89 -1.84
N SER A 194 -44.70 12.13 -0.74
CA SER A 194 -43.54 11.34 -0.32
C SER A 194 -43.12 10.30 -1.35
N CYS A 195 -44.08 9.68 -2.06
CA CYS A 195 -43.78 8.70 -3.12
C CYS A 195 -43.20 9.36 -4.38
N SER A 196 -43.67 10.55 -4.76
CA SER A 196 -43.25 11.21 -6.01
C SER A 196 -41.88 11.90 -5.91
N ILE A 197 -41.50 12.39 -4.73
CA ILE A 197 -40.19 13.05 -4.52
C ILE A 197 -39.04 12.04 -4.58
N ASN A 198 -39.19 10.87 -3.96
CA ASN A 198 -38.16 9.82 -4.01
C ASN A 198 -37.91 9.36 -5.46
N TRP A 199 -38.98 9.31 -6.27
CA TRP A 199 -38.92 8.98 -7.68
C TRP A 199 -38.23 10.07 -8.52
N MET A 200 -38.53 11.34 -8.27
CA MET A 200 -37.89 12.48 -8.98
C MET A 200 -36.41 12.69 -8.60
N ALA A 201 -36.03 12.45 -7.34
CA ALA A 201 -34.64 12.55 -6.87
C ALA A 201 -33.74 11.43 -7.43
N SER A 202 -34.35 10.32 -7.85
CA SER A 202 -33.69 9.19 -8.47
C SER A 202 -33.54 9.36 -9.99
N ARG A 203 -33.27 10.58 -10.50
CA ARG A 203 -33.06 10.87 -11.95
C ARG A 203 -31.63 11.33 -12.25
N PRO A 204 -30.91 10.77 -13.26
CA PRO A 204 -29.53 11.17 -13.52
C PRO A 204 -29.47 12.53 -14.24
N PRO A 205 -28.41 13.33 -14.06
CA PRO A 205 -28.17 14.51 -14.87
C PRO A 205 -27.93 14.09 -16.32
N ARG A 206 -28.66 14.70 -17.25
CA ARG A 206 -28.50 14.47 -18.69
C ARG A 206 -27.14 15.04 -19.12
N THR A 207 -26.11 14.21 -19.26
CA THR A 207 -24.92 14.58 -20.03
C THR A 207 -25.33 14.69 -21.49
N SER A 208 -25.43 15.92 -21.99
CA SER A 208 -25.62 16.20 -23.41
C SER A 208 -24.38 15.73 -24.17
N ARG A 209 -24.60 14.90 -25.19
CA ARG A 209 -23.73 14.84 -26.37
C ARG A 209 -23.75 16.16 -27.11
#